data_AF-A0A8T6E774-F1
#
_entry.id   AF-A0A8T6E774-F1
#
_cell.length_a   1.000
_cell.length_b   1.000
_cell.length_c   1.000
_cell.angle_alpha   90.00
_cell.angle_beta   90.00
_cell.angle_gamma   90.00
#
_symmetry.space_group_name_H-M   'P 1'
#
loop_
_entity.id
_entity.type
_entity.pdbx_description
1 polymer ?
#
loop_
_entity_poly.entity_id
_entity_poly.type
_entity_poly.pdbx_seq_one_letter_code
_entity_poly.pdbx_strand_id
1 'polypeptide(L)'
;MARVLIDMLPDDDLDAAQQEAARVSDPRAAAFHDAEKHLGRSTARRLGWERHVAWDIFLVYGPGAAWTDADIPPPDDWFHQLNDGERPQDADEGEREPDPPDAEPTNQSEADPARYRTGEDLLKALADAIRSVPGTRQA
;
A
#
# COMPACT_ATOMS: atom_id res chain seq x y z
N MET A 1 -5.59 -8.10 15.37
CA MET A 1 -5.55 -7.67 13.96
C MET A 1 -6.58 -6.56 13.80
N ALA A 2 -6.26 -5.46 13.12
CA ALA A 2 -7.24 -4.42 12.82
C ALA A 2 -7.53 -4.42 11.33
N ARG A 3 -8.80 -4.24 10.95
CA ARG A 3 -9.26 -4.06 9.57
C ARG A 3 -9.90 -2.69 9.48
N VAL A 4 -9.51 -1.90 8.49
CA VAL A 4 -10.13 -0.61 8.21
C VAL A 4 -10.81 -0.74 6.85
N LEU A 5 -12.12 -0.55 6.84
CA LEU A 5 -12.95 -0.60 5.64
C LEU A 5 -13.18 0.83 5.17
N ILE A 6 -12.75 1.14 3.94
CA ILE A 6 -12.69 2.49 3.39
C ILE A 6 -13.69 2.60 2.24
N ASP A 7 -14.44 3.70 2.15
CA ASP A 7 -15.48 3.90 1.14
C ASP A 7 -14.92 4.19 -0.25
N MET A 8 -14.34 3.22 -0.95
CA MET A 8 -13.63 3.45 -2.22
C MET A 8 -14.54 3.46 -3.44
N LEU A 9 -15.55 2.59 -3.46
CA LEU A 9 -16.52 2.43 -4.53
C LEU A 9 -17.85 3.12 -4.17
N PRO A 10 -18.71 3.43 -5.16
CA PRO A 10 -19.98 4.11 -4.91
C PRO A 10 -20.92 3.40 -3.94
N ASP A 11 -20.85 2.08 -3.85
CA ASP A 11 -21.68 1.24 -2.99
C ASP A 11 -21.00 0.91 -1.65
N ASP A 12 -19.80 1.43 -1.40
CA ASP A 12 -19.16 1.28 -0.10
C ASP A 12 -19.75 2.31 0.86
N ASP A 13 -20.33 1.80 1.95
CA ASP A 13 -20.90 2.58 3.03
C ASP A 13 -20.80 1.83 4.37
N LEU A 14 -21.38 2.42 5.43
CA LEU A 14 -21.38 1.81 6.75
C LEU A 14 -22.07 0.43 6.78
N ASP A 15 -23.14 0.25 6.01
CA ASP A 15 -23.89 -1.01 6.00
C ASP A 15 -23.08 -2.11 5.30
N ALA A 16 -22.44 -1.79 4.17
CA ALA A 16 -21.50 -2.67 3.49
C ALA A 16 -20.30 -3.00 4.40
N ALA A 17 -19.73 -2.00 5.09
CA ALA A 17 -18.63 -2.19 6.01
C ALA A 17 -18.99 -3.12 7.19
N GLN A 18 -20.21 -3.00 7.73
CA GLN A 18 -20.71 -3.90 8.78
C GLN A 18 -20.86 -5.34 8.28
N GLN A 19 -21.38 -5.53 7.07
CA GLN A 19 -21.51 -6.85 6.46
C GLN A 19 -20.13 -7.51 6.25
N GLU A 20 -19.15 -6.75 5.75
CA GLU A 20 -17.78 -7.23 5.55
C GLU A 20 -17.00 -7.45 6.85
N ALA A 21 -17.28 -6.66 7.89
CA ALA A 21 -16.76 -6.89 9.24
C ALA A 21 -17.26 -8.23 9.79
N ALA A 22 -18.56 -8.53 9.62
CA ALA A 22 -19.19 -9.74 10.13
C ALA A 22 -18.66 -11.04 9.49
N ARG A 23 -17.98 -10.97 8.34
CA ARG A 23 -17.34 -12.14 7.71
C ARG A 23 -16.17 -12.71 8.51
N VAL A 24 -15.59 -11.93 9.43
CA VAL A 24 -14.49 -12.37 10.29
C VAL A 24 -14.97 -12.47 11.73
N SER A 25 -15.09 -13.69 12.24
CA SER A 25 -15.62 -13.99 13.57
C SER A 25 -14.55 -14.03 14.68
N ASP A 26 -13.28 -13.78 14.36
CA ASP A 26 -12.20 -13.80 15.35
C ASP A 26 -12.33 -12.58 16.29
N PRO A 27 -12.52 -12.78 17.61
CA PRO A 27 -12.70 -11.68 18.56
C PRO A 27 -11.45 -10.79 18.73
N ARG A 28 -10.29 -11.21 18.20
CA ARG A 28 -9.05 -10.42 18.17
C ARG A 28 -8.96 -9.56 16.90
N ALA A 29 -9.89 -9.71 15.97
CA ALA A 29 -10.01 -8.90 14.78
C ALA A 29 -10.99 -7.74 15.06
N ALA A 30 -10.46 -6.52 15.19
CA ALA A 30 -11.28 -5.32 15.25
C ALA A 30 -11.52 -4.81 13.82
N ALA A 31 -12.73 -4.33 13.55
CA ALA A 31 -13.09 -3.68 12.29
C ALA A 31 -13.49 -2.22 12.56
N PHE A 32 -13.00 -1.32 11.72
CA PHE A 32 -13.28 0.11 11.75
C PHE A 32 -13.77 0.54 10.37
N HIS A 33 -14.73 1.45 10.33
CA HIS A 33 -15.19 2.09 9.10
C HIS A 33 -14.55 3.47 8.97
N ASP A 34 -14.02 3.79 7.78
CA ASP A 34 -13.32 5.03 7.45
C ASP A 34 -13.95 5.66 6.21
N ALA A 35 -15.12 6.27 6.39
CA ALA A 35 -15.88 6.92 5.32
C ALA A 35 -15.12 8.08 4.69
N GLU A 36 -14.35 8.78 5.51
CA GLU A 36 -13.55 9.93 5.14
C GLU A 36 -12.23 9.55 4.46
N LYS A 37 -11.88 8.27 4.38
CA LYS A 37 -10.66 7.76 3.72
C LYS A 37 -9.37 8.28 4.37
N HIS A 38 -9.36 8.49 5.67
CA HIS A 38 -8.21 8.99 6.41
C HIS A 38 -6.98 8.09 6.24
N LEU A 39 -7.13 6.77 6.40
CA LEU A 39 -6.02 5.83 6.30
C LEU A 39 -5.42 5.83 4.89
N GLY A 40 -6.25 5.76 3.86
CA GLY A 40 -5.78 5.74 2.48
C GLY A 40 -5.11 7.07 2.07
N ARG A 41 -5.62 8.22 2.54
CA ARG A 41 -4.95 9.52 2.30
C ARG A 41 -3.63 9.64 3.05
N SER A 42 -3.56 9.20 4.30
CA SER A 42 -2.31 9.19 5.06
C SER A 42 -1.26 8.29 4.40
N THR A 43 -1.70 7.13 3.94
CA THR A 43 -0.83 6.20 3.22
C THR A 43 -0.36 6.80 1.90
N ALA A 44 -1.25 7.39 1.09
CA ALA A 44 -0.89 8.10 -0.15
C ALA A 44 0.18 9.17 0.10
N ARG A 45 -0.02 10.05 1.10
CA ARG A 45 0.98 11.05 1.48
C ARG A 45 2.32 10.43 1.86
N ARG A 46 2.30 9.29 2.58
CA ARG A 46 3.52 8.60 3.00
C ARG A 46 4.29 7.99 1.83
N LEU A 47 3.57 7.52 0.82
CA LEU A 47 4.12 6.98 -0.43
C LEU A 47 4.49 8.07 -1.45
N GLY A 48 4.21 9.35 -1.15
CA GLY A 48 4.45 10.46 -2.06
C GLY A 48 3.45 10.54 -3.22
N TRP A 49 2.26 9.96 -3.08
CA TRP A 49 1.20 10.02 -4.07
C TRP A 49 0.41 11.32 -3.94
N GLU A 50 0.17 12.00 -5.06
CA GLU A 50 -0.39 13.35 -5.04
C GLU A 50 -1.90 13.41 -5.25
N ARG A 51 -2.51 12.38 -5.87
CA ARG A 51 -3.84 12.51 -6.47
C ARG A 51 -4.88 11.53 -5.97
N HIS A 52 -4.49 10.37 -5.43
CA HIS A 52 -5.45 9.36 -5.03
C HIS A 52 -5.34 8.94 -3.57
N VAL A 53 -6.40 8.27 -3.13
CA VAL A 53 -6.42 7.56 -1.86
C VAL A 53 -5.74 6.23 -2.10
N ALA A 54 -4.72 5.91 -1.31
CA ALA A 54 -4.04 4.64 -1.47
C ALA A 54 -4.95 3.51 -0.98
N TRP A 55 -5.25 2.58 -1.88
CA TRP A 55 -6.09 1.40 -1.68
C TRP A 55 -5.59 0.30 -2.61
N ASP A 56 -5.99 -0.95 -2.38
CA ASP A 56 -5.48 -2.11 -3.14
C ASP A 56 -3.94 -2.20 -3.15
N ILE A 57 -3.36 -1.94 -1.98
CA ILE A 57 -1.91 -1.86 -1.74
C ILE A 57 -1.47 -2.86 -0.67
N PHE A 58 -0.26 -3.38 -0.84
CA PHE A 58 0.49 -4.07 0.19
C PHE A 58 1.60 -3.15 0.70
N LEU A 59 1.70 -3.00 2.01
CA LEU A 59 2.75 -2.23 2.68
C LEU A 59 3.61 -3.18 3.51
N VAL A 60 4.92 -3.15 3.31
CA VAL A 60 5.89 -3.96 4.06
C VAL A 60 6.61 -3.05 5.05
N TYR A 61 6.55 -3.44 6.32
CA TYR A 61 7.20 -2.73 7.42
C TYR A 61 8.23 -3.64 8.09
N GLY A 62 9.44 -3.13 8.25
CA GLY A 62 10.51 -3.74 9.00
C GLY A 62 10.30 -3.65 10.51
N PRO A 63 11.13 -4.37 11.28
CA PRO A 63 11.00 -4.45 12.74
C PRO A 63 11.23 -3.10 13.46
N GLY A 64 11.82 -2.11 12.77
CA GLY A 64 12.00 -0.75 13.30
C GLY A 64 10.82 0.19 13.09
N ALA A 65 9.78 -0.23 12.36
CA ALA A 65 8.62 0.62 12.08
C ALA A 65 7.82 0.90 13.36
N ALA A 66 7.69 2.18 13.70
CA ALA A 66 6.96 2.64 14.89
C ALA A 66 5.66 3.33 14.48
N TRP A 67 4.54 2.77 14.93
CA TRP A 67 3.23 3.41 14.81
C TRP A 67 3.08 4.42 15.94
N THR A 68 2.86 5.68 15.57
CA THR A 68 2.68 6.79 16.52
C THR A 68 1.37 7.50 16.24
N ASP A 69 0.94 8.38 17.14
CA ASP A 69 -0.27 9.19 16.93
C ASP A 69 -0.10 10.27 15.85
N ALA A 70 1.12 10.47 15.34
CA ALA A 70 1.42 11.54 14.38
C ALA A 70 1.05 11.16 12.94
N ASP A 71 1.55 10.03 12.44
CA ASP A 71 1.20 9.49 11.12
C ASP A 71 1.63 8.01 11.00
N ILE A 72 1.24 7.36 9.90
CA ILE A 72 1.69 6.03 9.52
C ILE A 72 3.22 6.03 9.30
N PRO A 73 3.96 5.03 9.81
CA PRO A 73 5.39 4.92 9.52
C PRO A 73 5.63 4.81 8.00
N PRO A 74 6.83 5.18 7.50
CA PRO A 74 7.17 4.89 6.11
C PRO A 74 7.27 3.36 5.95
N PRO A 75 6.65 2.77 4.93
CA PRO A 75 6.91 1.38 4.60
C PRO A 75 8.33 1.25 4.02
N ASP A 76 8.97 0.12 4.25
CA ASP A 76 10.26 -0.23 3.65
C ASP A 76 10.10 -0.67 2.18
N ASP A 77 8.94 -1.24 1.84
CA ASP A 77 8.57 -1.64 0.49
C ASP A 77 7.05 -1.66 0.34
N TRP A 78 6.54 -1.57 -0.89
CA TRP A 78 5.11 -1.60 -1.15
C TRP A 78 4.77 -2.02 -2.57
N PHE A 79 3.54 -2.51 -2.75
CA PHE A 79 3.03 -2.97 -4.04
C PHE A 79 1.62 -2.42 -4.25
N HIS A 80 1.33 -1.82 -5.40
CA HIS A 80 -0.02 -1.36 -5.75
C HIS A 80 -0.62 -2.25 -6.82
N GLN A 81 -1.72 -2.94 -6.49
CA GLN A 81 -2.35 -3.95 -7.35
C GLN A 81 -2.95 -3.39 -8.65
N LEU A 82 -3.20 -2.08 -8.70
CA LEU A 82 -3.76 -1.40 -9.87
C LEU A 82 -2.65 -0.68 -10.65
N ASN A 83 -2.76 -0.72 -11.98
CA ASN A 83 -1.95 0.10 -12.87
C ASN A 83 -2.74 1.35 -13.29
N ASP A 84 -2.91 2.29 -12.37
CA ASP A 84 -3.64 3.54 -12.59
C ASP A 84 -2.73 4.78 -12.73
N GLY A 85 -1.40 4.56 -12.78
CA GLY A 85 -0.42 5.60 -13.09
C GLY A 85 0.07 6.42 -11.90
N GLU A 86 -0.13 5.96 -10.66
CA GLU A 86 0.47 6.58 -9.48
C GLU A 86 2.01 6.56 -9.53
N ARG A 87 2.63 7.68 -9.16
CA ARG A 87 4.09 7.90 -9.17
C ARG A 87 4.54 8.57 -7.88
N PRO A 88 5.53 8.02 -7.16
CA PRO A 88 6.19 8.74 -6.08
C PRO A 88 6.81 10.04 -6.60
N GLN A 89 6.84 11.10 -5.78
CA GLN A 89 7.72 12.24 -6.06
C GLN A 89 9.17 11.77 -6.18
N ASP A 90 9.81 12.09 -7.31
CA ASP A 90 11.25 12.03 -7.41
C ASP A 90 11.86 12.92 -6.33
N ALA A 91 12.65 12.33 -5.44
CA ALA A 91 13.51 13.11 -4.57
C ALA A 91 14.53 13.84 -5.45
N ASP A 92 14.57 15.16 -5.32
CA ASP A 92 15.50 16.12 -5.94
C ASP A 92 15.07 16.70 -7.30
N GLU A 93 14.25 17.76 -7.26
CA GLU A 93 14.11 18.74 -8.36
C GLU A 93 15.38 19.62 -8.44
N GLY A 94 16.51 18.99 -8.75
CA GLY A 94 17.80 19.62 -9.00
C GLY A 94 18.38 19.08 -10.29
N GLU A 95 18.00 19.70 -11.42
CA GLU A 95 18.61 19.48 -12.74
C GLU A 95 18.65 18.02 -13.23
N ARG A 96 17.50 17.43 -13.59
CA ARG A 96 17.48 16.22 -14.42
C ARG A 96 17.12 16.58 -15.86
N GLU A 97 18.01 16.23 -16.80
CA GLU A 97 17.69 16.19 -18.23
C GLU A 97 16.43 15.34 -18.44
N PRO A 98 15.53 15.72 -19.36
CA PRO A 98 14.37 14.92 -19.67
C PRO A 98 14.82 13.53 -20.12
N ASP A 99 14.27 12.51 -19.49
CA ASP A 99 14.56 11.12 -19.85
C ASP A 99 14.29 10.91 -21.35
N PRO A 100 15.15 10.14 -22.05
CA PRO A 100 14.90 9.80 -23.44
C PRO A 100 13.54 9.09 -23.55
N PRO A 101 12.83 9.25 -24.69
CA PRO A 101 11.45 8.76 -24.86
C PRO A 101 11.27 7.25 -24.65
N ASP A 102 12.37 6.49 -24.59
CA ASP A 102 12.43 5.04 -24.39
C ASP A 102 13.07 4.63 -23.04
N ALA A 103 13.29 5.57 -22.11
CA ALA A 103 13.68 5.21 -20.75
C ALA A 103 12.49 4.57 -20.04
N GLU A 104 12.61 3.30 -19.68
CA GLU A 104 11.61 2.68 -18.81
C GLU A 104 11.63 3.41 -17.45
N PRO A 105 10.47 3.90 -16.98
CA PRO A 105 10.40 4.59 -15.72
C PRO A 105 10.89 3.64 -14.63
N THR A 106 11.93 4.02 -13.88
CA THR A 106 12.31 3.33 -12.66
C THR A 106 11.27 3.63 -11.58
N ASN A 107 10.04 3.18 -11.80
CA ASN A 107 8.95 3.29 -10.86
C ASN A 107 9.21 2.23 -9.79
N GLN A 108 9.45 2.64 -8.54
CA GLN A 108 9.47 1.72 -7.40
C GLN A 108 8.07 1.11 -7.12
N SER A 109 7.10 1.41 -7.98
CA SER A 109 5.72 0.97 -7.96
C SER A 109 5.34 0.27 -9.25
N GLU A 110 5.58 -1.02 -9.32
CA GLU A 110 4.85 -1.86 -10.26
C GLU A 110 4.35 -3.08 -9.51
N ALA A 111 3.08 -3.07 -9.08
CA ALA A 111 2.31 -4.26 -9.40
C ALA A 111 1.71 -4.03 -10.78
N ASP A 112 2.50 -4.38 -11.79
CA ASP A 112 1.96 -4.72 -13.08
C ASP A 112 1.05 -5.95 -12.87
N PRO A 113 -0.28 -5.86 -13.08
CA PRO A 113 -1.15 -7.03 -13.00
C PRO A 113 -0.75 -8.12 -14.03
N ALA A 114 0.09 -7.81 -15.03
CA ALA A 114 0.72 -8.79 -15.91
C ALA A 114 2.00 -9.44 -15.34
N ARG A 115 2.59 -8.89 -14.26
CA ARG A 115 3.77 -9.41 -13.55
C ARG A 115 3.42 -10.45 -12.49
N TYR A 116 2.31 -10.29 -11.77
CA TYR A 116 1.79 -11.29 -10.83
C TYR A 116 0.55 -11.97 -11.42
N ARG A 117 0.78 -12.89 -12.37
CA ARG A 117 -0.27 -13.58 -13.14
C ARG A 117 -1.18 -14.44 -12.27
N THR A 118 -0.72 -14.77 -11.06
CA THR A 118 -1.44 -15.58 -10.08
C THR A 118 -1.21 -15.05 -8.66
N GLY A 119 -2.06 -15.45 -7.72
CA GLY A 119 -1.86 -15.15 -6.30
C GLY A 119 -0.55 -15.74 -5.74
N GLU A 120 0.00 -16.81 -6.32
CA GLU A 120 1.28 -17.39 -5.89
C GLU A 120 2.47 -16.48 -6.22
N ASP A 121 2.43 -15.78 -7.36
CA ASP A 121 3.50 -14.86 -7.76
C ASP A 121 3.57 -13.65 -6.81
N LEU A 122 2.41 -13.13 -6.40
CA LEU A 122 2.30 -12.08 -5.40
C LEU A 122 2.81 -12.54 -4.03
N LEU A 123 2.43 -13.74 -3.59
CA LEU A 123 2.92 -14.32 -2.33
C LEU A 123 4.44 -14.47 -2.33
N LYS A 124 5.01 -14.87 -3.47
CA LYS A 124 6.46 -15.00 -3.62
C LYS A 124 7.15 -13.63 -3.54
N ALA A 125 6.65 -12.63 -4.26
CA ALA A 125 7.21 -11.28 -4.23
C ALA A 125 7.15 -10.67 -2.82
N LEU A 126 6.01 -10.82 -2.13
CA LEU A 126 5.87 -10.39 -0.75
C LEU A 126 6.86 -11.11 0.18
N ALA A 127 7.07 -12.41 0.00
CA ALA A 127 8.04 -13.16 0.78
C ALA A 127 9.48 -12.72 0.51
N ASP A 128 9.82 -12.37 -0.73
CA ASP A 128 11.12 -11.81 -1.11
C ASP A 128 11.33 -10.43 -0.49
N ALA A 129 10.34 -9.54 -0.54
CA ALA A 129 10.38 -8.22 0.09
C ALA A 129 10.56 -8.32 1.61
N ILE A 130 9.79 -9.19 2.29
CA ILE A 130 9.95 -9.41 3.73
C ILE A 130 11.37 -9.89 4.09
N ARG A 131 11.99 -10.70 3.22
CA ARG A 131 13.36 -11.20 3.42
C ARG A 131 14.43 -10.13 3.18
N SER A 132 14.17 -9.16 2.31
CA SER A 132 15.15 -8.11 1.96
C SER A 132 15.19 -6.98 2.99
N VAL A 133 14.14 -6.81 3.79
CA VAL A 133 14.09 -5.79 4.85
C VAL A 133 15.18 -6.05 5.93
N PRO A 134 16.11 -5.12 6.18
CA PRO A 134 17.18 -5.30 7.15
C PRO A 134 16.65 -5.54 8.56
N GLY A 135 17.10 -6.62 9.20
CA GLY A 135 16.75 -6.98 10.59
C GLY A 135 15.90 -8.24 10.74
N THR A 136 15.36 -8.78 9.65
CA THR A 136 14.67 -10.08 9.65
C THR A 136 15.70 -11.21 9.66
N ARG A 137 16.31 -11.50 10.82
CA ARG A 137 17.10 -12.74 10.98
C ARG A 137 16.14 -13.93 10.90
N GLN A 138 16.41 -14.85 9.96
CA GLN A 138 15.77 -16.17 9.95
C GLN A 138 15.96 -16.82 11.32
N ALA A 139 14.84 -17.15 11.97
CA ALA A 139 14.80 -18.06 13.10
C ALA A 139 14.80 -19.51 12.60
#